data_AF-A0AA44TEA2-F1
#
_entry.id   AF-A0AA44TEA2-F1
#
_cell.length_a   1.000
_cell.length_b   1.000
_cell.length_c   1.000
_cell.angle_alpha   90.00
_cell.angle_beta   90.00
_cell.angle_gamma   90.00
#
_symmetry.space_group_name_H-M   'P 1'
#
loop_
_entity.id
_entity.type
_entity.pdbx_description
1 polymer ?
#
loop_
_entity_poly.entity_id
_entity_poly.type
_entity_poly.pdbx_seq_one_letter_code
_entity_poly.pdbx_strand_id
1 'polypeptide(L)'
;MLKSKPFILALLICIVLSIFVFQKRQVIFQEGNPIPFAIAISKMVIQDKEMVAVEPTDNEYPYLVKRGKLEPFINMMEEDGWTFVKRDIMANSLTFEKGD
;
A
#
# COMPACT_ATOMS: atom_id res chain seq x y z
N MET A 1 -22.08 6.79 35.02
CA MET A 1 -21.73 6.45 33.62
C MET A 1 -20.90 5.16 33.52
N LEU A 2 -19.87 4.97 34.35
CA LEU A 2 -18.95 3.79 34.33
C LEU A 2 -19.58 2.40 34.57
N LYS A 3 -20.83 2.32 35.04
CA LYS A 3 -21.54 1.05 35.31
C LYS A 3 -22.73 0.81 34.39
N SER A 4 -22.95 1.66 33.39
CA SER A 4 -24.07 1.45 32.46
C SER A 4 -23.76 0.25 31.57
N LYS A 5 -24.79 -0.56 31.26
CA LYS A 5 -24.69 -1.69 30.32
C LYS A 5 -23.99 -1.33 28.99
N PRO A 6 -24.30 -0.19 28.32
CA PRO A 6 -23.60 0.19 27.09
C PRO A 6 -22.12 0.54 27.33
N PHE A 7 -21.78 1.13 28.48
CA PHE A 7 -20.39 1.42 28.82
C PHE A 7 -19.58 0.13 29.02
N ILE A 8 -20.13 -0.84 29.73
CA ILE A 8 -19.49 -2.15 29.94
C ILE A 8 -19.31 -2.87 28.60
N LEU A 9 -20.31 -2.82 27.72
CA LEU A 9 -20.23 -3.43 26.39
C LEU A 9 -19.13 -2.77 25.54
N ALA A 10 -19.06 -1.45 25.50
CA ALA A 10 -18.02 -0.71 24.78
C ALA A 10 -16.62 -1.07 25.31
N LEU A 11 -16.45 -1.14 26.64
CA LEU A 11 -15.21 -1.54 27.27
C LEU A 11 -14.79 -2.96 26.86
N LEU A 12 -15.74 -3.89 26.83
CA LEU A 12 -15.50 -5.29 26.45
C LEU A 12 -15.06 -5.39 24.98
N ILE A 13 -15.70 -4.63 24.08
CA ILE A 13 -15.30 -4.53 22.67
C ILE A 13 -13.87 -3.99 22.55
N CYS A 14 -13.54 -2.90 23.26
CA CYS A 14 -12.19 -2.34 23.24
C CYS A 14 -11.13 -3.33 23.73
N ILE A 15 -11.41 -4.10 24.79
CA ILE A 15 -10.50 -5.13 25.30
C ILE A 15 -10.29 -6.23 24.26
N VAL A 16 -11.36 -6.74 23.66
CA VAL A 16 -11.27 -7.79 22.62
C VAL A 16 -10.45 -7.29 21.42
N LEU A 17 -10.71 -6.07 20.95
CA LEU A 17 -9.94 -5.44 19.88
C LEU A 17 -8.46 -5.29 20.25
N SER A 18 -8.17 -4.88 21.49
CA SER A 18 -6.79 -4.69 21.96
C SER A 18 -6.03 -6.01 22.00
N ILE A 19 -6.66 -7.09 22.49
CA ILE A 19 -6.09 -8.44 22.48
C ILE A 19 -5.84 -8.90 21.04
N PHE A 20 -6.80 -8.66 20.14
CA PHE A 20 -6.66 -9.03 18.73
C PHE A 20 -5.48 -8.31 18.07
N VAL A 21 -5.39 -6.99 18.21
CA VAL A 21 -4.27 -6.20 17.67
C VAL A 21 -2.95 -6.65 18.27
N PHE A 22 -2.89 -6.94 19.57
CA PHE A 22 -1.66 -7.41 20.22
C PHE A 22 -1.20 -8.79 19.72
N GLN A 23 -2.14 -9.72 19.50
CA GLN A 23 -1.83 -11.06 18.96
C GLN A 23 -1.40 -10.98 17.49
N LYS A 24 -2.05 -10.13 16.70
CA LYS A 24 -1.78 -9.96 15.27
C LYS A 24 -0.75 -8.87 14.97
N ARG A 25 -0.14 -8.27 16.00
CA ARG A 25 0.81 -7.16 15.85
C ARG A 25 1.93 -7.47 14.87
N GLN A 26 2.42 -8.70 14.86
CA GLN A 26 3.46 -9.08 13.90
C GLN A 26 2.94 -8.95 12.47
N VAL A 27 1.73 -9.44 12.16
CA VAL A 27 1.14 -9.32 10.81
C VAL A 27 0.73 -7.88 10.48
N ILE A 28 0.25 -7.13 11.48
CA ILE A 28 -0.22 -5.74 11.31
C ILE A 28 0.95 -4.76 11.15
N PHE A 29 2.11 -5.06 11.76
CA PHE A 29 3.29 -4.18 11.79
C PHE A 29 4.55 -4.89 11.23
N GLN A 30 4.37 -5.82 10.30
CA GLN A 30 5.45 -6.49 9.57
C GLN A 30 5.94 -5.63 8.41
N GLU A 31 7.20 -5.82 8.00
CA GLU A 31 7.65 -5.43 6.65
C GLU A 31 6.75 -6.15 5.64
N GLY A 32 6.21 -5.41 4.66
CA GLY A 32 5.13 -5.92 3.80
C GLY A 32 3.73 -5.86 4.41
N ASN A 33 3.50 -4.98 5.40
CA ASN A 33 2.18 -4.66 5.93
C ASN A 33 1.18 -4.41 4.79
N PRO A 34 0.06 -5.16 4.72
CA PRO A 34 -0.91 -5.00 3.63
C PRO A 34 -1.77 -3.74 3.76
N ILE A 35 -1.75 -3.03 4.90
CA ILE A 35 -2.63 -1.87 5.15
C ILE A 35 -2.37 -0.73 4.17
N PRO A 36 -1.13 -0.22 3.97
CA PRO A 36 -0.84 0.78 2.95
C PRO A 36 -1.33 0.38 1.55
N PHE A 37 -1.13 -0.88 1.17
CA PHE A 37 -1.59 -1.41 -0.11
C PHE A 37 -3.11 -1.46 -0.20
N ALA A 38 -3.81 -1.89 0.85
CA ALA A 38 -5.27 -1.91 0.89
C ALA A 38 -5.87 -0.49 0.76
N ILE A 39 -5.25 0.50 1.40
CA ILE A 39 -5.63 1.91 1.25
C ILE A 39 -5.40 2.39 -0.19
N ALA A 40 -4.25 2.06 -0.79
CA ALA A 40 -3.94 2.41 -2.17
C ALA A 40 -4.90 1.76 -3.18
N ILE A 41 -5.24 0.48 -3.00
CA ILE A 41 -6.25 -0.24 -3.80
C ILE A 41 -7.61 0.45 -3.66
N SER A 42 -8.02 0.79 -2.44
CA SER A 42 -9.30 1.49 -2.21
C SER A 42 -9.36 2.83 -2.95
N LYS A 43 -8.29 3.64 -2.87
CA LYS A 43 -8.17 4.89 -3.64
C LYS A 43 -8.23 4.63 -5.14
N MET A 44 -7.54 3.61 -5.64
CA MET A 44 -7.51 3.24 -7.04
C MET A 44 -8.91 2.90 -7.56
N VAL A 45 -9.66 2.07 -6.82
CA VAL A 45 -11.01 1.63 -7.19
C VAL A 45 -12.04 2.76 -7.10
N ILE A 46 -12.03 3.52 -6.00
CA ILE A 46 -13.04 4.57 -5.75
C ILE A 46 -12.84 5.77 -6.68
N GLN A 47 -11.59 6.13 -6.97
CA GLN A 47 -11.24 7.30 -7.80
C GLN A 47 -10.97 6.93 -9.27
N ASP A 48 -11.18 5.67 -9.65
CA ASP A 48 -10.85 5.10 -10.96
C ASP A 48 -9.48 5.54 -11.51
N LYS A 49 -8.45 5.44 -10.66
CA LYS A 49 -7.07 5.76 -11.05
C LYS A 49 -6.40 4.54 -11.70
N GLU A 50 -5.49 4.78 -12.63
CA GLU A 50 -4.70 3.70 -13.25
C GLU A 50 -3.45 3.35 -12.43
N MET A 51 -2.95 4.31 -11.64
CA MET A 51 -1.82 4.16 -10.74
C MET A 51 -2.03 4.95 -9.45
N VAL A 52 -1.53 4.44 -8.32
CA VAL A 52 -1.55 5.11 -7.02
C VAL A 52 -0.22 4.88 -6.30
N ALA A 53 0.40 5.94 -5.79
CA ALA A 53 1.52 5.83 -4.87
C ALA A 53 1.05 5.23 -3.53
N VAL A 54 1.79 4.25 -3.03
CA VAL A 54 1.57 3.63 -1.72
C VAL A 54 2.36 4.42 -0.68
N GLU A 55 1.87 4.44 0.56
CA GLU A 55 2.62 5.05 1.66
C GLU A 55 3.99 4.38 1.80
N PRO A 56 5.10 5.16 1.90
CA PRO A 56 6.44 4.60 1.97
C PRO A 56 6.59 3.65 3.16
N THR A 57 7.27 2.53 2.94
CA THR A 57 7.55 1.52 3.97
C THR A 57 9.02 1.15 3.85
N ASP A 58 9.79 1.23 4.94
CA ASP A 58 11.19 0.81 5.00
C ASP A 58 12.10 1.38 3.89
N ASN A 59 11.97 2.68 3.60
CA ASN A 59 12.66 3.42 2.51
C ASN A 59 12.30 3.00 1.09
N GLU A 60 11.31 2.13 0.91
CA GLU A 60 10.72 1.83 -0.38
C GLU A 60 9.57 2.79 -0.66
N TYR A 61 9.41 3.15 -1.93
CA TYR A 61 8.35 4.04 -2.43
C TYR A 61 7.50 3.26 -3.45
N PRO A 62 6.61 2.37 -2.98
CA PRO A 62 5.88 1.49 -3.88
C PRO A 62 4.82 2.25 -4.68
N TYR A 63 4.62 1.83 -5.92
CA TYR A 63 3.50 2.25 -6.74
C TYR A 63 2.62 1.06 -7.07
N LEU A 64 1.32 1.26 -7.00
CA LEU A 64 0.32 0.26 -7.37
C LEU A 64 -0.21 0.59 -8.75
N VAL A 65 -0.20 -0.39 -9.65
CA VAL A 65 -0.76 -0.31 -11.00
C VAL A 65 -1.67 -1.50 -11.27
N LYS A 66 -2.59 -1.35 -12.23
CA LYS A 66 -3.44 -2.47 -12.67
C LYS A 66 -2.55 -3.57 -13.28
N ARG A 67 -2.85 -4.84 -12.97
CA ARG A 67 -2.04 -5.99 -13.43
C ARG A 67 -1.91 -5.96 -14.95
N GLY A 68 -0.66 -6.01 -15.44
CA GLY A 68 -0.35 -6.01 -16.86
C GLY A 68 -0.42 -4.64 -17.53
N LYS A 69 -0.78 -3.58 -16.81
CA LYS A 69 -0.79 -2.20 -17.28
C LYS A 69 0.32 -1.40 -16.59
N LEU A 70 1.56 -1.59 -17.03
CA LEU A 70 2.73 -0.91 -16.44
C LEU A 70 2.98 0.46 -17.06
N GLU A 71 2.30 0.80 -18.15
CA GLU A 71 2.43 2.04 -18.90
C GLU A 71 2.25 3.30 -18.02
N PRO A 72 1.30 3.37 -17.07
CA PRO A 72 1.17 4.52 -16.19
C PRO A 72 2.43 4.80 -15.36
N PHE A 73 3.14 3.74 -14.93
CA PHE A 73 4.39 3.88 -14.18
C PHE A 73 5.54 4.29 -15.09
N ILE A 74 5.62 3.71 -16.29
CA ILE A 74 6.63 4.06 -17.29
C ILE A 74 6.51 5.54 -17.66
N ASN A 75 5.30 6.00 -18.00
CA ASN A 75 5.03 7.39 -18.38
C ASN A 75 5.42 8.37 -17.26
N MET A 76 5.08 8.06 -16.00
CA MET A 76 5.47 8.89 -14.86
C MET A 76 6.99 9.00 -14.72
N MET A 77 7.72 7.88 -14.86
CA MET A 77 9.18 7.91 -14.81
C MET A 77 9.76 8.73 -15.97
N GLU A 78 9.16 8.66 -17.16
CA GLU A 78 9.56 9.46 -18.32
C GLU A 78 9.30 10.97 -18.11
N GLU A 79 8.17 11.33 -17.52
CA GLU A 79 7.88 12.71 -17.09
C GLU A 79 8.90 13.23 -16.05
N ASP A 80 9.42 12.35 -15.20
CA ASP A 80 10.48 12.64 -14.22
C ASP A 80 11.90 12.68 -14.84
N GLY A 81 11.99 12.61 -16.17
CA GLY A 81 13.23 12.75 -16.94
C GLY A 81 14.05 11.46 -17.04
N TRP A 82 13.45 10.30 -16.74
CA TRP A 82 14.05 9.00 -17.03
C TRP A 82 13.69 8.56 -18.45
N THR A 83 14.49 7.69 -19.04
CA THR A 83 14.20 7.08 -20.35
C THR A 83 13.98 5.60 -20.14
N PHE A 84 12.82 5.08 -20.56
CA PHE A 84 12.56 3.64 -20.49
C PHE A 84 13.42 2.89 -21.51
N VAL A 85 14.17 1.89 -21.03
CA VAL A 85 15.08 1.10 -21.87
C VAL A 85 14.47 -0.23 -22.25
N LYS A 86 14.02 -1.00 -21.25
CA LYS A 86 13.46 -2.34 -21.47
C LYS A 86 12.68 -2.87 -20.28
N ARG A 87 11.82 -3.85 -20.57
CA ARG A 87 11.18 -4.73 -19.60
C ARG A 87 11.77 -6.13 -19.69
N ASP A 88 12.25 -6.66 -18.58
CA ASP A 88 12.59 -8.07 -18.45
C ASP A 88 11.40 -8.84 -17.86
N ILE A 89 10.77 -9.69 -18.68
CA ILE A 89 9.59 -10.44 -18.29
C ILE A 89 9.96 -11.56 -17.30
N MET A 90 11.15 -12.15 -17.42
CA MET A 90 11.59 -13.25 -16.57
C MET A 90 11.99 -12.75 -15.18
N ALA A 91 12.69 -11.60 -15.13
CA ALA A 91 13.07 -10.96 -13.87
C ALA A 91 11.96 -10.07 -13.26
N ASN A 92 10.85 -9.86 -13.99
CA ASN A 92 9.78 -8.93 -13.62
C ASN A 92 10.30 -7.53 -13.25
N SER A 93 11.19 -6.98 -14.08
CA SER A 93 11.84 -5.69 -13.84
C SER A 93 11.69 -4.73 -15.03
N LEU A 94 11.79 -3.44 -14.72
CA LEU A 94 11.84 -2.35 -15.70
C LEU A 94 13.19 -1.65 -15.54
N THR A 95 13.87 -1.39 -16.65
CA THR A 95 15.14 -0.66 -16.67
C THR A 95 14.91 0.73 -17.25
N PHE A 96 15.43 1.72 -16.55
CA PHE A 96 15.41 3.12 -16.95
C PHE A 96 16.83 3.69 -16.90
N GLU A 97 17.12 4.66 -17.77
CA GLU A 97 18.36 5.44 -17.77
C GLU A 97 18.03 6.91 -17.55
N LYS A 98 18.88 7.63 -16.82
CA LYS A 98 18.79 9.09 -16.70
C LYS A 98 19.97 9.68 -17.42
N GLY A 99 19.71 10.61 -18.33
CA GLY A 99 20.79 11.41 -18.93
C GLY A 99 21.54 12.17 -17.84
N ASP A 100 22.85 12.35 -18.04
CA ASP A 100 23.67 13.23 -17.20
C ASP A 100 23.21 14.70 -17.29
#